data_AF-A0A7S3TJ23-F1
#
_entry.id   AF-A0A7S3TJ23-F1
#
_cell.length_a   1.000
_cell.length_b   1.000
_cell.length_c   1.000
_cell.angle_alpha   90.00
_cell.angle_beta   90.00
_cell.angle_gamma   90.00
#
_symmetry.space_group_name_H-M   'P 1'
#
loop_
_entity.id
_entity.type
_entity.pdbx_description
1 polymer ?
#
loop_
_entity_poly.entity_id
_entity_poly.type
_entity_poly.pdbx_seq_one_letter_code
_entity_poly.pdbx_strand_id
1 'polypeptide(L)'
;MTGGWPDNGEGYYSRKLSYKDWYEFNSAMRAHQNLVEAMPYNTILVLLAGLIVPRLALFTSSLNVFARFIYSCLYVKYGPRGRWVGIILSNGSMIATTVSSMYYGVQMYLAMA
;
A
#
# COMPACT_ATOMS: atom_id res chain seq x y z
N MET A 1 34.60 11.59 7.12
CA MET A 1 33.24 11.80 6.56
C MET A 1 32.25 11.06 7.46
N THR A 2 31.75 11.73 8.49
CA THR A 2 30.79 11.18 9.46
C THR A 2 29.39 11.60 9.04
N GLY A 3 28.68 10.76 8.28
CA GLY A 3 27.28 11.02 7.89
C GLY A 3 26.87 10.67 6.45
N GLY A 4 27.44 9.63 5.84
CA GLY A 4 26.98 9.14 4.54
C GLY A 4 25.59 8.49 4.63
N TRP A 5 24.86 8.43 3.51
CA TRP A 5 23.55 7.78 3.46
C TRP A 5 23.69 6.28 3.82
N PRO A 6 22.98 5.77 4.84
CA PRO A 6 23.02 4.35 5.19
C PRO A 6 22.51 3.51 4.01
N ASP A 7 23.03 2.29 3.88
CA ASP A 7 22.75 1.42 2.75
C ASP A 7 21.40 0.71 2.85
N ASN A 8 20.76 0.46 1.70
CA ASN A 8 19.44 -0.17 1.61
C ASN A 8 19.52 -1.71 1.56
N GLY A 9 20.40 -2.34 2.33
CA GLY A 9 20.43 -3.80 2.42
C GLY A 9 21.44 -4.48 1.50
N GLU A 10 22.13 -3.74 0.63
CA GLU A 10 23.11 -4.29 -0.32
C GLU A 10 24.51 -3.64 -0.20
N GLY A 11 24.73 -2.77 0.79
CA GLY A 11 25.95 -1.96 0.90
C GLY A 11 26.98 -2.46 1.92
N TYR A 12 27.88 -1.54 2.30
CA TYR A 12 29.00 -1.85 3.19
C TYR A 12 28.58 -2.29 4.60
N TYR A 13 27.53 -1.69 5.17
CA TYR A 13 27.08 -2.05 6.52
C TYR A 13 26.23 -3.33 6.49
N SER A 14 25.44 -3.54 5.44
CA SER A 14 24.61 -4.74 5.27
C SER A 14 25.43 -6.02 5.13
N ARG A 15 26.66 -5.92 4.63
CA ARG A 15 27.62 -7.05 4.60
C ARG A 15 28.05 -7.55 5.99
N LYS A 16 27.88 -6.73 7.02
CA LYS A 16 28.21 -7.10 8.41
C LYS A 16 27.05 -7.79 9.13
N LEU A 17 25.86 -7.80 8.55
CA LEU A 17 24.68 -8.46 9.12
C LEU A 17 24.81 -9.98 8.97
N SER A 18 24.26 -10.72 9.93
CA SER A 18 23.99 -12.14 9.73
C SER A 18 23.00 -12.32 8.59
N TYR A 19 22.97 -13.49 7.95
CA TYR A 19 22.00 -13.76 6.88
C TYR A 19 20.55 -13.52 7.34
N LYS A 20 20.23 -13.87 8.58
CA LYS A 20 18.90 -13.68 9.16
C LYS A 20 18.56 -12.19 9.27
N ASP A 21 19.45 -11.41 9.88
CA ASP A 21 19.20 -9.97 10.09
C ASP A 21 19.18 -9.21 8.76
N TRP A 22 20.04 -9.60 7.82
CA TRP A 22 20.04 -9.11 6.45
C TRP A 22 18.71 -9.41 5.74
N TYR A 23 18.19 -10.62 5.89
CA TYR A 23 16.93 -11.03 5.27
C TYR A 23 15.72 -10.28 5.86
N GLU A 24 15.66 -10.14 7.19
CA GLU A 24 14.61 -9.38 7.88
C GLU A 24 14.66 -7.90 7.49
N PHE A 25 15.85 -7.30 7.46
CA PHE A 25 16.05 -5.92 7.01
C PHE A 25 15.57 -5.69 5.58
N ASN A 26 16.00 -6.55 4.64
CA ASN A 26 15.57 -6.43 3.24
C ASN A 26 14.07 -6.67 3.06
N SER A 27 13.47 -7.57 3.86
CA SER A 27 12.03 -7.79 3.86
C SER A 27 11.26 -6.55 4.33
N ALA A 28 11.74 -5.88 5.39
CA ALA A 28 11.19 -4.61 5.86
C ALA A 28 11.34 -3.50 4.82
N MET A 29 12.51 -3.40 4.18
CA MET A 29 12.72 -2.44 3.10
C MET A 29 11.78 -2.66 1.92
N ARG A 30 11.55 -3.92 1.53
CA ARG A 30 10.60 -4.23 0.45
C ARG A 30 9.17 -3.86 0.80
N ALA A 31 8.75 -4.10 2.05
CA ALA A 31 7.43 -3.69 2.53
C ALA A 31 7.27 -2.15 2.50
N HIS A 32 8.30 -1.42 2.93
CA HIS A 32 8.32 0.05 2.86
C HIS A 32 8.23 0.57 1.41
N GLN A 33 9.07 0.06 0.51
CA GLN A 33 9.04 0.44 -0.90
C GLN A 33 7.66 0.19 -1.52
N ASN A 34 7.04 -0.95 -1.23
CA ASN A 34 5.70 -1.24 -1.74
C ASN A 34 4.65 -0.24 -1.25
N LEU A 35 4.77 0.24 -0.01
CA LEU A 35 3.89 1.27 0.52
C LEU A 35 4.13 2.63 -0.15
N VAL A 36 5.39 3.03 -0.36
CA VAL A 36 5.75 4.29 -1.01
C VAL A 36 5.30 4.32 -2.47
N GLU A 37 5.48 3.21 -3.20
CA GLU A 37 4.93 3.04 -4.56
C GLU A 37 3.40 3.12 -4.54
N ALA A 38 2.76 2.66 -3.45
CA ALA A 38 1.31 2.59 -3.33
C ALA A 38 0.61 3.89 -2.98
N MET A 39 1.25 4.70 -2.14
CA MET A 39 0.63 5.84 -1.51
C MET A 39 0.11 6.90 -2.49
N PRO A 40 0.85 7.30 -3.55
CA PRO A 40 0.40 8.36 -4.46
C PRO A 40 -0.88 7.97 -5.21
N TYR A 41 -0.91 6.78 -5.81
CA TYR A 41 -2.09 6.35 -6.58
C TYR A 41 -3.30 6.15 -5.67
N ASN A 42 -3.09 5.63 -4.45
CA ASN A 42 -4.19 5.44 -3.50
C ASN A 42 -4.79 6.79 -3.11
N THR A 43 -3.94 7.78 -2.82
CA THR A 43 -4.39 9.10 -2.39
C THR A 43 -5.22 9.77 -3.49
N ILE A 44 -4.76 9.72 -4.75
CA ILE A 44 -5.49 10.29 -5.89
C ILE A 44 -6.85 9.62 -6.08
N LEU A 45 -6.90 8.28 -6.05
CA LEU A 45 -8.15 7.52 -6.20
C LEU A 45 -9.18 7.86 -5.14
N VAL A 46 -8.74 7.98 -3.88
CA VAL A 46 -9.62 8.31 -2.76
C VAL A 46 -10.16 9.73 -2.86
N LEU A 47 -9.33 10.69 -3.26
CA LEU A 47 -9.77 12.07 -3.46
C LEU A 47 -10.81 12.17 -4.57
N LEU A 48 -10.58 11.49 -5.70
CA LEU A 48 -11.54 11.46 -6.82
C LEU A 48 -12.84 10.75 -6.44
N ALA A 49 -12.75 9.57 -5.82
CA ALA A 49 -13.93 8.82 -5.37
C ALA A 49 -14.71 9.55 -4.27
N GLY A 50 -14.02 10.31 -3.40
CA GLY A 50 -14.62 11.11 -2.35
C GLY A 50 -15.51 12.24 -2.85
N LEU A 51 -15.26 12.76 -4.06
CA LEU A 51 -16.09 13.78 -4.69
C LEU A 51 -17.44 13.23 -5.19
N ILE A 52 -17.47 11.95 -5.59
CA ILE A 52 -18.65 11.31 -6.18
C ILE A 52 -19.43 10.51 -5.12
N VAL A 53 -18.73 9.72 -4.31
CA VAL A 53 -19.32 8.76 -3.36
C VAL A 53 -18.62 8.81 -1.99
N PRO A 54 -18.78 9.92 -1.24
CA PRO A 54 -17.96 10.21 -0.05
C PRO A 54 -18.04 9.15 1.05
N ARG A 55 -19.24 8.60 1.31
CA ARG A 55 -19.42 7.59 2.36
C ARG A 55 -18.70 6.28 2.04
N LEU A 56 -18.86 5.78 0.81
CA LEU A 56 -18.19 4.54 0.39
C LEU A 56 -16.67 4.74 0.33
N ALA A 57 -16.22 5.86 -0.24
CA ALA A 57 -14.81 6.20 -0.29
C ALA A 57 -14.18 6.22 1.11
N LEU A 58 -14.84 6.77 2.13
CA LEU A 58 -14.32 6.78 3.49
C LEU A 58 -14.13 5.35 4.06
N PHE A 59 -15.12 4.48 3.90
CA PHE A 59 -15.03 3.10 4.41
C PHE A 59 -13.96 2.29 3.68
N THR A 60 -13.94 2.31 2.35
CA THR A 60 -12.99 1.53 1.56
C THR A 60 -11.56 2.04 1.77
N SER A 61 -11.35 3.36 1.81
CA SER A 61 -10.03 3.93 2.05
C SER A 61 -9.48 3.60 3.43
N SER A 62 -10.32 3.66 4.47
CA SER A 62 -9.94 3.26 5.83
C SER A 62 -9.53 1.78 5.88
N LEU A 63 -10.30 0.92 5.19
CA LEU A 63 -9.98 -0.50 5.07
C LEU A 63 -8.67 -0.73 4.30
N ASN A 64 -8.38 0.08 3.27
CA ASN A 64 -7.12 0.00 2.53
C ASN A 64 -5.91 0.36 3.43
N VAL A 65 -6.01 1.42 4.24
CA VAL A 65 -4.96 1.81 5.19
C VAL A 65 -4.69 0.68 6.19
N PHE A 66 -5.76 0.10 6.75
CA PHE A 66 -5.63 -1.02 7.68
C PHE A 66 -5.01 -2.26 7.00
N ALA A 67 -5.42 -2.56 5.76
CA ALA A 67 -4.85 -3.65 4.98
C ALA A 67 -3.34 -3.47 4.72
N ARG A 68 -2.89 -2.23 4.50
CA ARG A 68 -1.46 -1.89 4.33
C ARG A 68 -0.66 -2.09 5.61
N PHE A 69 -1.26 -1.77 6.76
CA PHE A 69 -0.63 -2.05 8.06
C PHE A 69 -0.44 -3.57 8.25
N ILE A 70 -1.49 -4.36 7.99
CA ILE A 70 -1.42 -5.82 8.04
C ILE A 70 -0.37 -6.36 7.05
N TYR A 71 -0.35 -5.84 5.82
CA TYR A 71 0.65 -6.20 4.80
C TYR A 71 2.07 -6.04 5.36
N SER A 72 2.41 -4.86 5.89
CA SER A 72 3.76 -4.58 6.39
C SER A 72 4.15 -5.47 7.56
N CYS A 73 3.26 -5.64 8.55
CA CYS A 73 3.54 -6.51 9.70
C CYS A 73 3.75 -7.97 9.30
N LEU A 74 2.89 -8.50 8.43
CA LEU A 74 2.98 -9.90 7.99
C LEU A 74 4.16 -10.13 7.05
N TYR A 75 4.52 -9.14 6.23
CA TYR A 75 5.68 -9.22 5.34
C TYR A 75 6.98 -9.29 6.14
N VAL A 76 7.12 -8.47 7.19
CA VAL A 76 8.30 -8.50 8.06
C VAL A 76 8.38 -9.80 8.83
N LYS A 77 7.25 -10.30 9.38
CA LYS A 77 7.24 -11.48 10.25
C LYS A 77 7.35 -12.82 9.51
N TYR A 78 6.70 -12.95 8.35
CA TYR A 78 6.60 -14.21 7.60
C TYR A 78 7.26 -14.14 6.21
N GLY A 79 7.98 -13.05 5.94
CA GLY A 79 8.63 -12.81 4.66
C GLY A 79 7.63 -12.68 3.50
N PRO A 80 8.06 -13.00 2.27
CA PRO A 80 7.26 -12.83 1.05
C PRO A 80 5.93 -13.60 1.04
N ARG A 81 5.78 -14.67 1.84
CA ARG A 81 4.53 -15.45 1.92
C ARG A 81 3.46 -14.76 2.77
N GLY A 82 3.86 -14.00 3.79
CA GLY A 82 2.91 -13.29 4.67
C GLY A 82 2.12 -12.18 3.99
N ARG A 83 2.59 -11.71 2.83
CA ARG A 83 2.04 -10.56 2.12
C ARG A 83 0.62 -10.74 1.58
N TRP A 84 0.23 -11.98 1.26
CA TRP A 84 -0.97 -12.25 0.46
C TRP A 84 -2.26 -11.73 1.09
N VAL A 85 -2.39 -11.85 2.41
CA VAL A 85 -3.58 -11.37 3.15
C VAL A 85 -3.73 -9.86 2.96
N GLY A 86 -2.65 -9.11 3.14
CA GLY A 86 -2.64 -7.65 2.98
C GLY A 86 -2.84 -7.22 1.51
N ILE A 87 -2.32 -7.98 0.54
CA ILE A 87 -2.53 -7.70 -0.89
C ILE A 87 -4.00 -7.86 -1.25
N ILE A 88 -4.63 -8.97 -0.88
CA ILE A 88 -6.02 -9.26 -1.24
C ILE A 88 -6.94 -8.18 -0.66
N LEU A 89 -6.73 -7.83 0.61
CA LEU A 89 -7.57 -6.83 1.28
C LEU A 89 -7.34 -5.42 0.73
N SER A 90 -6.09 -5.01 0.48
CA SER A 90 -5.78 -3.68 -0.05
C SER A 90 -6.23 -3.52 -1.51
N ASN A 91 -5.88 -4.47 -2.39
CA ASN A 91 -6.27 -4.43 -3.80
C ASN A 91 -7.79 -4.57 -3.96
N GLY A 92 -8.44 -5.43 -3.18
CA GLY A 92 -9.89 -5.56 -3.19
C GLY A 92 -10.59 -4.24 -2.84
N SER A 93 -10.10 -3.54 -1.82
CA SER A 93 -10.63 -2.22 -1.46
C SER A 93 -10.46 -1.17 -2.55
N MET A 94 -9.31 -1.16 -3.22
CA MET A 94 -9.09 -0.24 -4.34
C MET A 94 -10.02 -0.51 -5.50
N ILE A 95 -10.16 -1.77 -5.91
CA ILE A 95 -11.06 -2.16 -7.00
C ILE A 95 -12.49 -1.74 -6.66
N ALA A 96 -12.95 -1.98 -5.43
CA ALA A 96 -14.26 -1.55 -4.97
C ALA A 96 -14.44 -0.03 -5.07
N THR A 97 -13.42 0.75 -4.68
CA THR A 97 -13.45 2.22 -4.75
C THR A 97 -13.51 2.71 -6.20
N THR A 98 -12.68 2.18 -7.07
CA THR A 98 -12.64 2.56 -8.50
C THR A 98 -13.96 2.21 -9.19
N VAL A 99 -14.43 0.97 -9.04
CA VAL A 99 -15.66 0.50 -9.69
C VAL A 99 -16.88 1.29 -9.21
N SER A 100 -17.00 1.54 -7.90
CA SER A 100 -18.09 2.35 -7.37
C SER A 100 -18.03 3.78 -7.89
N SER A 101 -16.87 4.44 -7.87
CA SER A 101 -16.74 5.82 -8.39
C SER A 101 -17.13 5.94 -9.87
N MET A 102 -16.76 4.95 -10.70
CA MET A 102 -17.11 4.93 -12.11
C MET A 102 -18.61 4.71 -12.33
N TYR A 103 -19.20 3.76 -11.61
CA TYR A 103 -20.63 3.46 -11.71
C TYR A 103 -21.49 4.68 -11.34
N TYR A 104 -21.26 5.29 -10.18
CA TYR A 104 -22.02 6.46 -9.75
C TYR A 104 -21.72 7.70 -10.62
N GLY A 105 -20.50 7.85 -11.14
CA GLY A 105 -20.17 8.91 -12.09
C GLY A 105 -20.98 8.83 -13.39
N VAL A 106 -21.13 7.62 -13.96
CA VAL A 106 -21.97 7.40 -15.16
C VAL A 106 -23.44 7.67 -14.87
N GLN A 107 -23.95 7.21 -13.71
CA GLN A 107 -25.34 7.47 -13.32
C GLN A 107 -25.63 8.97 -13.17
N MET A 108 -24.71 9.74 -12.59
CA MET A 108 -24.85 11.19 -12.49
C MET A 108 -24.90 11.85 -13.88
N TYR A 109 -24.05 11.42 -14.81
CA TYR A 109 -24.05 11.94 -16.18
C TYR A 109 -25.38 11.64 -16.90
N LEU A 110 -25.86 10.40 -16.82
CA LEU A 110 -27.13 10.01 -17.45
C LEU A 110 -28.34 10.74 -16.85
N ALA A 111 -28.31 11.10 -15.57
CA ALA A 111 -29.38 11.86 -14.94
C ALA A 111 -29.41 13.34 -15.36
N MET A 112 -28.34 13.86 -15.96
CA MET A 112 -28.24 15.23 -16.47
C MET A 112 -28.51 15.34 -17.98
N ALA A 113 -28.54 14.22 -18.70
CA ALA A 113 -28.79 14.13 -20.14
C ALA A 113 -30.29 13.96 -20.44
#